data_AF-A0A7I7RA95-F1
#
_entry.id   AF-A0A7I7RA95-F1
#
_cell.length_a   1.000
_cell.length_b   1.000
_cell.length_c   1.000
_cell.angle_alpha   90.00
_cell.angle_beta   90.00
_cell.angle_gamma   90.00
#
_symmetry.space_group_name_H-M   'P 1'
#
loop_
_entity.id
_entity.type
_entity.pdbx_description
1 polymer ?
#
loop_
_entity_poly.entity_id
_entity_poly.type
_entity_poly.pdbx_seq_one_letter_code
_entity_poly.pdbx_strand_id
1 'polypeptide(L)' 'MSTLAHGKDVPLDRATLRTIAKHNSKPVPDLGRLACAGVYANIIATGQVQVGDVVRFEPKPHPAEENTA' A
#
# COMPACT_ATOMS: atom_id res chain seq x y z
N MET A 1 12.21 10.56 12.65
CA MET A 1 10.74 10.32 12.71
C MET A 1 10.09 11.43 11.90
N SER A 2 9.53 11.11 10.73
CA SER A 2 8.80 12.10 9.92
C SER A 2 7.66 11.39 9.20
N THR A 3 6.50 11.35 9.84
CA THR A 3 5.25 11.37 9.09
C THR A 3 4.99 12.84 8.81
N LEU A 4 4.97 13.24 7.54
CA LEU A 4 4.51 14.57 7.14
C LEU A 4 3.17 14.82 7.84
N ALA A 5 3.04 15.95 8.54
CA ALA A 5 1.77 16.31 9.15
C ALA A 5 0.70 16.29 8.05
N HIS A 6 -0.42 15.63 8.31
CA HIS A 6 -1.58 15.73 7.43
C HIS A 6 -1.89 17.21 7.20
N GLY A 7 -2.35 17.57 5.99
CA GLY A 7 -2.60 18.96 5.62
C GLY A 7 -3.42 19.70 6.68
N LYS A 8 -3.24 21.02 6.80
CA LYS A 8 -3.86 21.84 7.86
C LYS A 8 -5.38 21.68 7.97
N ASP A 9 -6.02 21.34 6.85
CA ASP A 9 -7.47 21.18 6.73
C ASP A 9 -7.94 19.72 6.86
N VAL A 10 -7.05 18.79 7.23
CA VAL A 10 -7.42 17.39 7.47
C VAL A 10 -7.88 17.23 8.92
N PRO A 11 -9.18 16.98 9.17
CA PRO A 11 -9.67 16.81 10.54
C PRO A 11 -9.11 15.53 11.16
N LEU A 12 -8.90 15.57 12.47
CA LEU A 12 -8.54 14.37 13.22
C LEU A 12 -9.73 13.41 13.28
N ASP A 13 -9.69 12.36 12.49
CA ASP A 13 -10.68 11.27 12.54
C ASP A 13 -10.07 9.98 13.14
N ARG A 14 -10.51 9.64 14.35
CA ARG A 14 -10.09 8.40 15.04
C ARG A 14 -10.78 7.15 14.49
N ALA A 15 -11.79 7.28 13.64
CA ALA A 15 -12.45 6.16 12.99
C ALA A 15 -11.65 5.67 11.78
N THR A 16 -10.86 6.52 11.12
CA THR A 16 -10.13 6.21 9.88
C THR A 16 -9.39 4.86 9.94
N LEU A 17 -8.51 4.64 10.93
CA LEU A 17 -7.76 3.38 11.03
C LEU A 17 -8.67 2.17 11.40
N ARG A 18 -9.72 2.40 12.19
CA ARG A 18 -10.71 1.35 12.53
C ARG A 18 -11.51 0.92 11.31
N THR A 19 -11.87 1.86 10.45
CA THR A 19 -12.55 1.61 9.17
C THR A 19 -11.68 0.75 8.27
N ILE A 20 -10.39 1.07 8.13
CA ILE A 20 -9.45 0.25 7.35
C ILE A 20 -9.35 -1.17 7.93
N ALA A 21 -9.20 -1.29 9.26
CA ALA A 21 -9.15 -2.61 9.90
C ALA A 21 -10.43 -3.42 9.66
N LYS A 22 -11.60 -2.79 9.72
CA LYS A 22 -12.90 -3.46 9.51
C LYS A 22 -13.11 -3.91 8.06
N HIS A 23 -12.72 -3.09 7.08
CA HIS A 23 -13.11 -3.28 5.69
C HIS A 23 -11.98 -3.76 4.77
N ASN A 24 -10.72 -3.52 5.13
CA ASN A 24 -9.56 -3.81 4.29
C ASN A 24 -8.47 -4.59 5.03
N SER A 25 -8.88 -5.50 5.91
CA SER A 25 -7.95 -6.48 6.50
C SER A 25 -7.61 -7.58 5.50
N LYS A 26 -6.33 -7.78 5.22
CA LYS A 26 -5.80 -8.79 4.30
C LYS A 26 -4.92 -9.79 5.03
N PRO A 27 -4.90 -11.07 4.61
CA PRO A 27 -3.89 -12.00 5.08
C PRO A 27 -2.52 -11.54 4.58
N VAL A 28 -1.57 -11.47 5.50
CA VAL A 28 -0.17 -11.14 5.24
C VAL A 28 0.66 -12.33 5.72
N PRO A 29 1.50 -12.94 4.86
CA PRO A 29 2.38 -14.03 5.26
C PRO A 29 3.15 -13.69 6.55
N ASP A 30 3.22 -14.66 7.47
CA ASP A 30 3.91 -14.59 8.77
C ASP A 30 3.39 -13.55 9.78
N LEU A 31 2.43 -12.70 9.38
CA LEU A 31 1.93 -11.58 10.20
C LEU A 31 0.41 -11.65 10.46
N GLY A 32 -0.27 -12.67 9.93
CA GLY A 32 -1.70 -12.89 10.16
C GLY A 32 -2.57 -11.95 9.32
N ARG A 33 -3.63 -11.38 9.92
CA ARG A 33 -4.53 -10.44 9.22
C ARG A 33 -4.23 -9.02 9.65
N LEU A 34 -3.80 -8.18 8.72
CA LEU A 34 -3.45 -6.79 8.98
C LEU A 34 -4.36 -5.84 8.21
N ALA A 35 -4.65 -4.69 8.83
CA ALA A 35 -5.29 -3.56 8.16
C ALA A 35 -4.33 -3.02 7.09
N CYS A 36 -4.73 -3.09 5.81
CA CYS A 36 -3.89 -2.66 4.71
C CYS A 36 -4.43 -1.38 4.07
N ALA A 37 -3.55 -0.45 3.72
CA ALA A 37 -3.88 0.73 2.93
C ALA A 37 -2.72 1.03 1.98
N GLY A 38 -2.81 0.53 0.75
CA GLY A 38 -1.75 0.61 -0.26
C GLY A 38 -1.05 -0.72 -0.51
N VAL A 39 0.01 -0.65 -1.30
CA VAL A 39 0.86 -1.80 -1.69
C VAL A 39 2.32 -1.37 -1.69
N TYR A 40 3.22 -2.32 -1.47
CA TYR A 40 4.64 -2.15 -1.76
C TYR A 40 4.93 -2.60 -3.18
N ALA A 41 5.88 -1.93 -3.84
CA ALA A 41 6.31 -2.26 -5.18
C ALA A 41 7.83 -2.18 -5.27
N ASN A 42 8.41 -3.03 -6.14
CA ASN A 42 9.82 -3.00 -6.46
C ASN A 42 10.08 -2.02 -7.63
N ILE A 43 11.20 -1.31 -7.58
CA ILE A 43 11.67 -0.49 -8.70
C ILE A 43 12.34 -1.43 -9.69
N ILE A 44 11.70 -1.67 -10.84
CA ILE A 44 12.25 -2.52 -11.91
C ILE A 44 13.02 -1.71 -12.97
N ALA A 45 12.76 -0.41 -13.06
CA ALA A 45 13.42 0.51 -13.98
C ALA A 45 13.41 1.92 -13.38
N THR A 46 14.53 2.65 -13.53
CA THR A 46 14.66 4.03 -13.05
C THR A 46 14.15 5.01 -14.11
N GLY A 47 13.52 6.11 -13.67
CA GLY A 47 13.04 7.16 -14.56
C GLY A 47 12.37 8.28 -13.77
N GLN A 48 11.91 9.31 -14.48
CA GLN A 48 11.09 10.37 -13.89
C GLN A 48 9.61 9.99 -13.93
N VAL A 49 8.89 10.37 -12.88
CA VAL A 49 7.44 10.25 -12.77
C VAL A 49 6.87 11.60 -12.35
N GLN A 50 5.72 11.98 -12.89
CA GLN A 50 5.06 13.25 -12.64
C GLN A 50 3.57 13.07 -12.33
N VAL A 51 2.99 14.05 -11.64
CA VAL A 51 1.55 14.09 -11.40
C VAL A 51 0.82 14.22 -12.73
N GLY A 52 -0.12 13.31 -12.99
CA GLY A 52 -0.87 13.25 -14.24
C GLY A 52 -0.35 12.21 -15.24
N ASP A 53 0.76 11.55 -14.94
CA ASP A 53 1.25 10.44 -15.78
C ASP A 53 0.22 9.32 -15.90
N VAL A 54 0.09 8.77 -17.11
CA VAL A 54 -0.81 7.63 -17.37
C VAL A 54 -0.25 6.38 -16.73
N VAL A 55 -1.05 5.74 -15.88
CA VAL A 55 -0.74 4.44 -15.30
C VAL A 55 -1.35 3.33 -16.15
N ARG A 56 -0.51 2.40 -16.61
CA ARG A 56 -0.96 1.17 -17.27
C ARG A 56 -0.79 0.00 -16.32
N PHE A 57 -1.88 -0.72 -16.08
CA PHE A 57 -1.83 -1.96 -15.31
C PHE A 57 -1.53 -3.12 -16.25
N GLU A 58 -0.35 -3.72 -16.09
CA GLU A 58 0.05 -4.93 -16.81
C GLU A 58 0.03 -6.11 -15.82
N PRO A 59 -1.00 -6.96 -15.86
CA PRO A 59 -1.01 -8.17 -15.05
C PRO A 59 0.07 -9.12 -15.57
N LYS A 60 1.24 -9.12 -14.93
CA LYS A 60 2.14 -10.27 -15.01
C LYS A 60 1.60 -11.36 -14.08
N PRO A 61 1.65 -12.64 -14.46
CA PRO A 61 1.34 -13.71 -13.52
C PRO A 61 2.24 -13.54 -12.30
N HIS A 62 1.62 -13.58 -11.11
CA HIS A 62 2.32 -13.61 -9.84
C HIS A 62 3.28 -14.81 -9.89
N PRO A 63 4.60 -14.65 -9.68
CA PRO A 63 5.45 -15.79 -9.35
C PRO A 63 4.97 -16.27 -7.99
N ALA A 64 4.02 -17.21 -7.97
CA ALA A 64 3.72 -17.95 -6.76
C ALA A 64 4.98 -18.72 -6.38
N GLU A 65 5.35 -18.66 -5.10
CA GLU A 65 6.26 -19.61 -4.45
C GLU A 65 7.74 -19.53 -4.86
N GLU A 66 8.44 -18.47 -4.47
CA GLU A 66 9.90 -18.54 -4.26
C GLU A 66 10.26 -17.94 -2.90
N ASN A 67 9.76 -18.55 -1.83
CA ASN A 67 10.37 -18.42 -0.50
C ASN A 67 9.92 -19.56 0.45
N THR A 68 10.12 -20.80 0.02
CA THR A 68 10.32 -21.91 0.97
C THR A 68 11.74 -22.40 0.77
N ALA A 69 12.66 -21.82 1.54
CA ALA A 69 13.99 -22.32 1.81
C ALA A 69 14.22 -22.23 3.33
#